data_AF-A0AAW4KV09-F1
#
_entry.id   AF-A0AAW4KV09-F1
#
_cell.length_a   1.000
_cell.length_b   1.000
_cell.length_c   1.000
_cell.angle_alpha   90.00
_cell.angle_beta   90.00
_cell.angle_gamma   90.00
#
_symmetry.space_group_name_H-M   'P 1'
#
loop_
_entity.id
_entity.type
_entity.pdbx_description
1 polymer ?
#
loop_
_entity_poly.entity_id
_entity_poly.type
_entity_poly.pdbx_seq_one_letter_code
_entity_poly.pdbx_strand_id
1 'polypeptide(L)'
;GEASAGYDIAVAQYNQTLVNALKGISDQLIRRESMDKQSAFAAQSVASAQKTYDIAMIAYQRGLTDYLNVLNAQTLLFRQQQIEQQ
;
A
#
# COMPACT_ATOMS: atom_id res chain seq x y z
N GLY A 1 -14.23 -7.90 -51.83
CA GLY A 1 -13.19 -8.86 -52.23
C GLY A 1 -12.42 -9.28 -51.00
N GLU A 2 -11.93 -10.52 -50.95
CA GLU A 2 -11.25 -11.13 -49.80
C GLU A 2 -10.12 -10.27 -49.20
N ALA A 3 -9.41 -9.48 -50.04
CA ALA A 3 -8.39 -8.53 -49.59
C ALA A 3 -8.92 -7.44 -48.64
N SER A 4 -10.17 -6.99 -48.81
CA SER A 4 -10.81 -6.02 -47.89
C SER A 4 -11.10 -6.67 -46.54
N ALA A 5 -11.60 -7.91 -46.54
CA ALA A 5 -11.89 -8.64 -45.31
C ALA A 5 -10.61 -8.96 -44.52
N GLY A 6 -9.52 -9.31 -45.21
CA GLY A 6 -8.22 -9.50 -44.58
C GLY A 6 -7.64 -8.22 -43.97
N TYR A 7 -7.81 -7.08 -44.64
CA TYR A 7 -7.42 -5.77 -44.10
C TYR A 7 -8.24 -5.40 -42.87
N ASP A 8 -9.56 -5.57 -42.90
CA ASP A 8 -10.44 -5.27 -41.77
C ASP A 8 -10.08 -6.12 -40.53
N ILE A 9 -9.74 -7.40 -40.72
CA ILE A 9 -9.24 -8.29 -39.66
C ILE A 9 -7.91 -7.77 -39.08
N ALA A 10 -6.96 -7.37 -39.93
CA ALA A 10 -5.66 -6.88 -39.48
C ALA A 10 -5.80 -5.58 -38.66
N VAL A 11 -6.68 -4.66 -39.10
CA VAL A 11 -7.00 -3.43 -38.35
C VAL A 11 -7.65 -3.76 -37.01
N ALA A 12 -8.59 -4.71 -36.97
CA ALA A 12 -9.21 -5.14 -35.72
C ALA A 12 -8.20 -5.73 -34.73
N GLN A 13 -7.27 -6.56 -35.21
CA GLN A 13 -6.20 -7.15 -34.38
C GLN A 13 -5.24 -6.08 -33.84
N TYR A 14 -4.86 -5.12 -34.67
CA TYR A 14 -4.04 -3.98 -34.24
C TYR A 14 -4.74 -3.18 -33.14
N ASN A 15 -6.01 -2.82 -33.36
CA ASN A 15 -6.81 -2.08 -32.38
C ASN A 15 -6.94 -2.85 -31.05
N GLN A 16 -7.19 -4.16 -31.12
CA GLN A 16 -7.25 -5.00 -29.91
C GLN A 16 -5.93 -5.03 -29.16
N THR A 17 -4.81 -5.11 -29.88
CA THR A 17 -3.46 -5.09 -29.29
C THR A 17 -3.21 -3.77 -28.57
N LEU A 18 -3.57 -2.65 -29.21
CA LEU A 18 -3.43 -1.31 -28.63
C LEU A 18 -4.29 -1.14 -27.37
N VAL A 19 -5.56 -1.56 -27.42
CA VAL A 19 -6.46 -1.50 -26.26
C VAL A 19 -5.93 -2.35 -25.11
N ASN A 20 -5.42 -3.55 -25.38
CA ASN A 20 -4.83 -4.41 -24.36
C ASN A 20 -3.58 -3.78 -23.73
N ALA A 21 -2.72 -3.16 -24.54
CA ALA A 21 -1.54 -2.45 -24.05
C ALA A 21 -1.92 -1.26 -23.16
N LEU A 22 -2.89 -0.44 -23.59
CA LEU A 22 -3.38 0.69 -22.79
C LEU A 22 -4.01 0.23 -21.48
N LYS A 23 -4.81 -0.84 -21.51
CA LYS A 23 -5.37 -1.44 -20.29
C LYS A 23 -4.25 -1.90 -19.34
N GLY A 24 -3.21 -2.55 -19.87
CA GLY A 24 -2.07 -3.00 -19.07
C GLY A 24 -1.37 -1.86 -18.34
N ILE A 25 -1.15 -0.73 -19.04
CA ILE A 25 -0.55 0.48 -18.44
C ILE A 25 -1.48 1.08 -17.39
N SER A 26 -2.77 1.23 -17.68
CA SER A 26 -3.75 1.74 -16.72
C SER A 26 -3.83 0.89 -15.45
N ASP A 27 -3.85 -0.43 -15.58
CA ASP A 27 -3.85 -1.37 -14.45
C ASP A 27 -2.56 -1.25 -13.62
N GLN A 28 -1.41 -0.97 -14.25
CA GLN A 28 -0.14 -0.72 -13.54
C GLN A 28 -0.14 0.62 -12.80
N LEU A 29 -0.68 1.69 -13.40
CA LEU A 29 -0.78 3.00 -12.76
C LEU A 29 -1.69 2.97 -11.54
N ILE A 30 -2.85 2.33 -11.64
CA ILE A 30 -3.80 2.15 -10.52
C ILE A 30 -3.13 1.36 -9.38
N ARG A 31 -2.41 0.29 -9.71
CA ARG A 31 -1.66 -0.48 -8.71
C ARG A 31 -0.60 0.38 -8.02
N ARG A 32 0.15 1.19 -8.77
CA ARG A 32 1.15 2.11 -8.21
C ARG A 32 0.54 3.12 -7.26
N GLU A 33 -0.55 3.79 -7.66
CA GLU A 33 -1.25 4.75 -6.79
C GLU A 33 -1.77 4.07 -5.51
N SER A 34 -2.29 2.85 -5.63
CA SER A 34 -2.74 2.07 -4.48
C SER A 34 -1.58 1.74 -3.53
N MET A 35 -0.42 1.32 -4.05
CA MET A 35 0.77 1.04 -3.24
C MET A 35 1.29 2.31 -2.56
N ASP A 36 1.31 3.45 -3.25
CA ASP A 36 1.73 4.74 -2.67
C ASP A 36 0.82 5.11 -1.47
N LYS A 37 -0.50 4.91 -1.59
CA LYS A 37 -1.44 5.11 -0.48
C LYS A 37 -1.21 4.13 0.68
N GLN A 38 -0.99 2.84 0.37
CA GLN A 38 -0.71 1.82 1.38
C GLN A 38 0.57 2.14 2.16
N SER A 39 1.62 2.58 1.48
CA SER A 39 2.88 3.03 2.11
C SER A 39 2.65 4.22 3.04
N ALA A 40 1.88 5.23 2.60
CA ALA A 40 1.55 6.38 3.44
C ALA A 40 0.77 5.97 4.71
N PHE A 41 -0.19 5.05 4.59
CA PHE A 41 -0.94 4.55 5.75
C PHE A 41 -0.08 3.69 6.69
N ALA A 42 0.84 2.90 6.17
CA ALA A 42 1.78 2.14 7.00
C ALA A 42 2.68 3.08 7.82
N ALA A 43 3.26 4.10 7.19
CA ALA A 43 4.06 5.11 7.87
C ALA A 43 3.27 5.87 8.94
N GLN A 44 2.02 6.24 8.65
CA GLN A 44 1.14 6.87 9.63
C GLN A 44 0.84 5.93 10.82
N SER A 45 0.71 4.63 10.57
CA SER A 45 0.43 3.63 11.60
C SER A 45 1.62 3.44 12.53
N VAL A 46 2.85 3.45 11.99
CA VAL A 46 4.09 3.45 12.79
C VAL A 46 4.19 4.70 13.65
N ALA A 47 3.96 5.89 13.07
CA ALA A 47 3.99 7.15 13.82
C ALA A 47 2.97 7.17 14.98
N SER A 48 1.76 6.63 14.75
CA SER A 48 0.72 6.52 15.77
C SER A 48 1.11 5.54 16.90
N ALA A 49 1.67 4.38 16.54
CA ALA A 49 2.13 3.39 17.51
C ALA A 49 3.32 3.90 18.33
N GLN A 50 4.24 4.66 17.71
CA GLN A 50 5.36 5.31 18.40
C GLN A 50 4.84 6.30 19.44
N LYS A 51 3.89 7.17 19.07
CA LYS A 51 3.27 8.12 20.02
C LYS A 51 2.61 7.39 21.20
N THR A 52 1.94 6.27 20.93
CA THR A 52 1.32 5.44 21.97
C THR A 52 2.37 4.89 22.93
N TYR A 53 3.49 4.38 22.41
CA TYR A 53 4.61 3.92 23.21
C TYR A 53 5.21 5.03 24.07
N ASP A 54 5.44 6.22 23.51
CA ASP A 54 6.01 7.36 24.23
C ASP A 54 5.10 7.79 25.39
N ILE A 55 3.78 7.84 25.16
CA ILE A 55 2.80 8.15 26.20
C ILE A 55 2.82 7.09 27.31
N ALA A 56 2.83 5.80 26.95
CA ALA A 56 2.88 4.70 27.92
C ALA A 56 4.16 4.77 28.77
N MET A 57 5.30 5.09 28.16
CA MET A 57 6.58 5.26 28.85
C MET A 57 6.53 6.42 29.84
N ILE A 58 6.00 7.59 29.43
CA ILE A 58 5.85 8.75 30.33
C ILE A 58 4.90 8.41 31.49
N ALA A 59 3.77 7.75 31.22
CA ALA A 59 2.82 7.34 32.25
C ALA A 59 3.48 6.38 33.25
N TYR A 60 4.27 5.42 32.79
CA TYR A 60 4.99 4.48 33.65
C TYR A 60 6.03 5.20 34.52
N GLN A 61 6.84 6.07 33.93
CA GLN A 61 7.82 6.88 34.65
C GLN A 61 7.19 7.79 35.72
N ARG A 62 5.93 8.19 35.52
CA ARG A 62 5.16 9.00 36.48
C ARG A 62 4.32 8.16 37.45
N GLY A 63 4.43 6.83 37.42
CA GLY A 63 3.65 5.92 38.27
C GLY A 63 2.15 5.90 37.98
N LEU A 64 1.74 6.33 36.78
CA LEU A 64 0.35 6.40 36.34
C LEU A 64 -0.12 5.11 35.64
N THR A 65 0.80 4.18 35.36
CA THR A 65 0.50 2.91 34.69
C THR A 65 1.55 1.85 34.97
N ASP A 66 1.20 0.58 34.77
CA ASP A 66 2.12 -0.55 34.90
C ASP A 66 3.02 -0.71 33.66
N TYR A 67 4.21 -1.29 33.85
CA TYR A 67 5.17 -1.53 32.77
C TYR A 67 4.62 -2.46 31.67
N LEU A 68 3.64 -3.31 31.99
CA LEU A 68 2.97 -4.16 31.00
C LEU A 68 2.32 -3.33 29.88
N ASN A 69 1.82 -2.12 30.17
CA ASN A 69 1.26 -1.24 29.14
C ASN A 69 2.34 -0.69 28.20
N VAL A 70 3.56 -0.47 28.70
CA VAL A 70 4.73 -0.11 27.88
C VAL A 70 5.08 -1.25 26.92
N LEU A 71 5.12 -2.49 27.42
CA LEU A 71 5.42 -3.67 26.61
C LEU A 71 4.36 -3.93 25.53
N ASN A 72 3.08 -3.73 25.86
CA ASN A 72 1.99 -3.85 24.89
C ASN A 72 2.11 -2.80 23.79
N ALA A 73 2.39 -1.53 24.15
CA ALA A 73 2.59 -0.47 23.18
C ALA A 73 3.83 -0.69 22.30
N GLN A 74 4.92 -1.19 22.88
CA GLN A 74 6.13 -1.57 22.15
C GLN A 74 5.88 -2.72 21.17
N THR A 75 5.14 -3.75 21.59
CA THR A 75 4.76 -4.87 20.72
C THR A 75 3.91 -4.41 19.54
N LEU A 76 2.98 -3.48 19.78
CA LEU A 76 2.19 -2.87 18.71
C LEU A 76 3.08 -2.07 17.74
N LEU A 77 4.00 -1.26 18.25
CA LEU A 77 4.96 -0.50 17.43
C LEU A 77 5.79 -1.42 16.54
N PHE A 78 6.36 -2.50 17.09
CA PHE A 78 7.13 -3.46 16.30
C PHE A 78 6.29 -4.13 15.21
N ARG A 79 5.03 -4.47 15.50
CA ARG A 79 4.12 -4.99 14.48
C ARG A 79 3.89 -3.97 13.36
N GLN A 80 3.70 -2.69 13.66
CA GLN A 80 3.52 -1.67 12.63
C GLN A 80 4.79 -1.46 11.80
N GLN A 81 5.97 -1.49 12.43
CA GLN A 81 7.26 -1.38 11.72
C GLN A 81 7.50 -2.58 10.79
N GLN A 82 7.02 -3.77 11.15
CA GLN A 82 7.06 -4.94 10.27
C GLN A 82 6.10 -4.82 9.08
N ILE A 83 4.97 -4.12 9.23
CA ILE A 83 4.02 -3.87 8.14
C ILE A 83 4.60 -2.81 7.17
N GLU A 84 5.24 -1.76 7.69
CA GLU A 84 5.85 -0.71 6.86
C GLU A 84 7.03 -1.22 6.01
N GLN A 85 7.74 -2.26 6.47
CA GLN A 85 8.88 -2.85 5.75
C GLN A 85 8.50 -3.84 4.64
N GLN A 86 7.21 -4.22 4.53
CA GLN A 86 6.69 -5.13 3.50
C GLN A 86 6.27 -4.37 2.25
#